data_AF-A4SAD5-F1
#
_entry.id   AF-A4SAD5-F1
#
_cell.length_a   1.000
_cell.length_b   1.000
_cell.length_c   1.000
_cell.angle_alpha   90.00
_cell.angle_beta   90.00
_cell.angle_gamma   90.00
#
_symmetry.space_group_name_H-M   'P 1'
#
loop_
_entity.id
_entity.type
_entity.pdbx_description
1 polymer ?
#
loop_
_entity_poly.entity_id
_entity_poly.type
_entity_poly.pdbx_seq_one_letter_code
_entity_poly.pdbx_strand_id
1 'polypeptide(L)'
;MTTGRKAPAPGATRATTRATTREDALDRALRALALAKSFLSSYDARDKTLAFAQYATLCASNGAPGKLTSASASIGMSRKPFRIVKPLESAATAARKRASDAPTSAAETIRALGMTCYFAFDHLVWACASGACGTGKEDARGRFQRLSYWGWFFGSASGLFLDTNELNALLDVMREKGFGEDGNAPKTRDGENTSPFVDADEDLDADEREAREREVEALRKRARKVFVGLITNSAQAILALALLEKVKMSKRKIGALGMFLSAVNIASMLPAPAAEAPGKTKTA
;
A
#
# COMPACT_ATOMS: atom_id res chain seq x y z
N MET A 1 67.69 -27.14 -3.43
CA MET A 1 66.74 -26.66 -2.41
C MET A 1 65.34 -26.63 -3.02
N THR A 2 64.58 -27.69 -2.82
CA THR A 2 63.20 -27.85 -3.31
C THR A 2 62.22 -27.22 -2.32
N THR A 3 61.59 -26.11 -2.69
CA THR A 3 60.48 -25.52 -1.93
C THR A 3 59.20 -26.30 -2.24
N GLY A 4 58.85 -27.23 -1.35
CA GLY A 4 57.60 -27.97 -1.42
C GLY A 4 56.40 -27.04 -1.26
N ARG A 5 55.61 -26.85 -2.32
CA ARG A 5 54.24 -26.33 -2.20
C ARG A 5 53.41 -27.37 -1.46
N LYS A 6 53.15 -27.12 -0.17
CA LYS A 6 52.21 -27.88 0.65
C LYS A 6 50.83 -27.78 0.00
N ALA A 7 50.30 -28.89 -0.50
CA ALA A 7 48.93 -28.95 -1.02
C ALA A 7 47.94 -28.52 0.08
N PRO A 8 46.91 -27.71 -0.23
CA PRO A 8 45.92 -27.34 0.76
C PRO A 8 45.20 -28.60 1.25
N ALA A 9 45.06 -28.72 2.59
CA ALA A 9 44.45 -29.88 3.21
C ALA A 9 43.04 -30.13 2.63
N PRO A 10 42.69 -31.38 2.25
CA PRO A 10 41.38 -31.72 1.70
C PRO A 10 40.32 -31.56 2.80
N GLY A 11 39.72 -30.38 2.87
CA GLY A 11 38.77 -30.00 3.92
C GLY A 11 38.77 -28.51 4.26
N ALA A 12 39.87 -27.81 4.00
CA ALA A 12 40.00 -26.39 4.29
C ALA A 12 39.01 -25.54 3.47
N THR A 13 38.85 -25.85 2.18
CA THR A 13 37.94 -25.15 1.25
C THR A 13 36.47 -25.35 1.60
N ARG A 14 36.07 -26.57 1.97
CA ARG A 14 34.66 -26.86 2.32
C ARG A 14 34.25 -26.22 3.65
N ALA A 15 35.18 -26.12 4.61
CA ALA A 15 34.94 -25.46 5.88
C ALA A 15 34.86 -23.92 5.71
N THR A 16 35.71 -23.31 4.89
CA THR A 16 35.65 -21.86 4.58
C THR A 16 34.42 -21.49 3.76
N THR A 17 34.02 -22.29 2.77
CA THR A 17 32.76 -22.05 2.02
C THR A 17 31.53 -22.18 2.91
N ARG A 18 31.54 -23.10 3.89
CA ARG A 18 30.42 -23.24 4.84
C ARG A 18 30.39 -22.14 5.91
N ALA A 19 31.55 -21.62 6.31
CA ALA A 19 31.66 -20.49 7.21
C ALA A 19 31.15 -19.20 6.55
N THR A 20 31.63 -18.90 5.34
CA THR A 20 31.20 -17.73 4.54
C THR A 20 29.70 -17.75 4.25
N THR A 21 29.14 -18.88 3.80
CA THR A 21 27.67 -18.99 3.58
C THR A 21 26.84 -18.82 4.85
N ARG A 22 27.37 -19.20 6.02
CA ARG A 22 26.71 -19.01 7.33
C ARG A 22 26.80 -17.56 7.78
N GLU A 23 27.95 -16.92 7.59
CA GLU A 23 28.15 -15.49 7.82
C GLU A 23 27.21 -14.66 6.92
N ASP A 24 27.10 -15.01 5.63
CA ASP A 24 26.17 -14.38 4.69
C ASP A 24 24.69 -14.60 5.06
N ALA A 25 24.34 -15.78 5.59
CA ALA A 25 22.99 -16.06 6.07
C ALA A 25 22.66 -15.28 7.36
N LEU A 26 23.62 -15.19 8.27
CA LEU A 26 23.48 -14.42 9.51
C LEU A 26 23.36 -12.92 9.22
N ASP A 27 24.21 -12.38 8.35
CA ASP A 27 24.16 -10.98 7.94
C ASP A 27 22.83 -10.63 7.27
N ARG A 28 22.31 -11.51 6.40
CA ARG A 28 20.96 -11.34 5.83
C ARG A 28 19.87 -11.37 6.91
N ALA A 29 19.97 -12.28 7.88
CA ALA A 29 19.00 -12.36 8.97
C ALA A 29 19.06 -11.12 9.88
N LEU A 30 20.25 -10.61 10.20
CA LEU A 30 20.44 -9.40 10.99
C LEU A 30 19.94 -8.15 10.25
N ARG A 31 20.19 -8.04 8.94
CA ARG A 31 19.62 -6.98 8.09
C ARG A 31 18.09 -7.05 8.07
N ALA A 32 17.53 -8.24 7.87
CA ALA A 32 16.08 -8.44 7.89
C ALA A 32 15.47 -8.07 9.25
N LEU A 33 16.13 -8.44 10.35
CA LEU A 33 15.71 -8.07 11.70
C LEU A 33 15.79 -6.55 11.93
N ALA A 34 16.86 -5.89 11.48
CA ALA A 34 17.00 -4.45 11.59
C ALA A 34 15.91 -3.71 10.79
N LEU A 35 15.62 -4.16 9.57
CA LEU A 35 14.52 -3.66 8.75
C LEU A 35 13.17 -3.88 9.43
N ALA A 36 12.90 -5.07 9.97
CA ALA A 36 11.67 -5.36 10.68
C ALA A 36 11.50 -4.49 11.94
N LYS A 37 12.58 -4.28 12.71
CA LYS A 37 12.56 -3.38 13.89
C LYS A 37 12.29 -1.94 13.48
N SER A 38 12.94 -1.45 12.43
CA SER A 38 12.74 -0.10 11.91
C SER A 38 11.30 0.08 11.41
N PHE A 39 10.79 -0.86 10.62
CA PHE A 39 9.42 -0.85 10.11
C PHE A 39 8.40 -0.83 11.25
N LEU A 40 8.51 -1.78 12.20
CA LEU A 40 7.60 -1.89 13.34
C LEU A 40 7.82 -0.80 14.40
N SER A 41 8.73 0.16 14.21
CA SER A 41 8.83 1.32 15.11
C SER A 41 7.64 2.27 14.94
N SER A 42 7.06 2.33 13.72
CA SER A 42 5.88 3.15 13.42
C SER A 42 4.59 2.50 13.94
N TYR A 43 3.71 3.31 14.53
CA TYR A 43 2.38 2.85 14.96
C TYR A 43 1.51 2.39 13.77
N ASP A 44 1.68 2.99 12.59
CA ASP A 44 0.90 2.64 11.40
C ASP A 44 1.34 1.29 10.83
N ALA A 45 2.65 1.03 10.81
CA ALA A 45 3.20 -0.27 10.43
C ALA A 45 2.73 -1.41 11.35
N ARG A 46 2.66 -1.16 12.67
CA ARG A 46 2.07 -2.09 13.64
C ARG A 46 0.60 -2.35 13.34
N ASP A 47 -0.18 -1.29 13.07
CA ASP A 47 -1.59 -1.42 12.71
C ASP A 47 -1.80 -2.30 11.46
N LYS A 48 -1.06 -2.05 10.38
CA LYS A 48 -1.21 -2.81 9.13
C LYS A 48 -0.74 -4.26 9.27
N THR A 49 0.28 -4.51 10.08
CA THR A 49 0.74 -5.87 10.38
C THR A 49 -0.32 -6.66 11.15
N LEU A 50 -0.91 -6.05 12.18
CA LEU A 50 -2.03 -6.66 12.91
C LEU A 50 -3.28 -6.80 12.03
N ALA A 51 -3.50 -5.88 11.08
CA ALA A 51 -4.55 -6.00 10.07
C ALA A 51 -4.42 -7.29 9.27
N PHE A 52 -3.21 -7.53 8.77
CA PHE A 52 -2.89 -8.72 8.00
C PHE A 52 -3.14 -9.99 8.84
N ALA A 53 -2.68 -10.01 10.09
CA ALA A 53 -2.88 -11.14 11.00
C ALA A 53 -4.37 -11.39 11.34
N GLN A 54 -5.15 -10.32 11.58
CA GLN A 54 -6.60 -10.41 11.77
C GLN A 54 -7.27 -11.06 10.57
N TYR A 55 -7.00 -10.58 9.37
CA TYR A 55 -7.65 -11.09 8.18
C TYR A 55 -7.15 -12.48 7.78
N ALA A 56 -5.91 -12.83 8.09
CA ALA A 56 -5.38 -14.18 7.93
C ALA A 56 -6.10 -15.19 8.83
N THR A 57 -6.28 -14.85 10.11
CA THR A 57 -7.02 -15.70 11.04
C THR A 57 -8.50 -15.84 10.65
N LEU A 58 -9.15 -14.77 10.18
CA LEU A 58 -10.50 -14.81 9.63
C LEU A 58 -10.60 -15.68 8.35
N CYS A 59 -9.59 -15.58 7.48
CA CYS A 59 -9.51 -16.36 6.25
C CYS A 59 -9.43 -17.85 6.57
N ALA A 60 -8.52 -18.20 7.47
CA ALA A 60 -8.28 -19.57 7.91
C ALA A 60 -9.50 -20.17 8.63
N SER A 61 -10.15 -19.40 9.50
CA SER A 61 -11.32 -19.88 10.26
C SER A 61 -12.59 -19.99 9.41
N ASN A 62 -12.65 -19.29 8.26
CA ASN A 62 -13.88 -19.10 7.49
C ASN A 62 -15.06 -18.59 8.35
N GLY A 63 -14.78 -17.88 9.43
CA GLY A 63 -15.79 -17.39 10.38
C GLY A 63 -16.46 -18.47 11.22
N ALA A 64 -15.98 -19.72 11.20
CA ALA A 64 -16.48 -20.76 12.08
C ALA A 64 -16.21 -20.39 13.56
N PRO A 65 -17.16 -20.58 14.48
CA PRO A 65 -16.93 -20.35 15.91
C PRO A 65 -15.72 -21.16 16.39
N GLY A 66 -14.80 -20.52 17.09
CA GLY A 66 -13.59 -21.17 17.59
C GLY A 66 -12.42 -20.22 17.81
N LYS A 67 -11.28 -20.78 18.22
CA LYS A 67 -10.09 -20.02 18.65
C LYS A 67 -9.60 -19.02 17.60
N LEU A 68 -9.60 -19.40 16.32
CA LEU A 68 -9.13 -18.52 15.24
C LEU A 68 -10.06 -17.33 14.97
N THR A 69 -11.38 -17.54 15.07
CA THR A 69 -12.34 -16.43 14.92
C THR A 69 -12.30 -15.50 16.13
N SER A 70 -12.13 -16.03 17.34
CA SER A 70 -11.86 -15.22 18.53
C SER A 70 -10.55 -14.45 18.41
N ALA A 71 -9.48 -15.08 17.92
CA ALA A 71 -8.20 -14.41 17.68
C ALA A 71 -8.36 -13.27 16.67
N SER A 72 -9.08 -13.48 15.55
CA SER A 72 -9.39 -12.41 14.59
C SER A 72 -10.09 -11.23 15.28
N ALA A 73 -11.09 -11.49 16.14
CA ALA A 73 -11.78 -10.43 16.88
C ALA A 73 -10.83 -9.69 17.83
N SER A 74 -10.03 -10.41 18.63
CA SER A 74 -9.06 -9.83 19.57
C SER A 74 -7.98 -9.00 18.87
N ILE A 75 -7.40 -9.52 17.78
CA ILE A 75 -6.40 -8.80 16.98
C ILE A 75 -7.05 -7.54 16.40
N GLY A 76 -8.27 -7.64 15.88
CA GLY A 76 -9.03 -6.49 15.37
C GLY A 76 -9.25 -5.39 16.41
N MET A 77 -9.49 -5.76 17.66
CA MET A 77 -9.61 -4.80 18.77
C MET A 77 -8.27 -4.17 19.14
N SER A 78 -7.17 -4.94 19.14
CA SER A 78 -5.83 -4.42 19.48
C SER A 78 -5.27 -3.40 18.47
N ARG A 79 -5.85 -3.35 17.27
CA ARG A 79 -5.49 -2.38 16.23
C ARG A 79 -5.96 -0.96 16.52
N LYS A 80 -7.11 -0.84 17.18
CA LYS A 80 -7.84 0.43 17.33
C LYS A 80 -7.02 1.51 18.08
N PRO A 81 -6.30 1.20 19.17
CA PRO A 81 -5.44 2.17 19.84
C PRO A 81 -4.37 2.81 18.94
N PHE A 82 -3.81 2.07 17.97
CA PHE A 82 -2.83 2.62 17.03
C PHE A 82 -3.41 3.68 16.08
N ARG A 83 -4.73 3.85 16.04
CA ARG A 83 -5.42 4.82 15.19
C ARG A 83 -5.97 6.02 15.93
N ILE A 84 -5.64 6.21 17.21
CA ILE A 84 -6.22 7.27 18.04
C ILE A 84 -6.05 8.68 17.46
N VAL A 85 -4.98 8.91 16.69
CA VAL A 85 -4.71 10.19 16.02
C VAL A 85 -5.39 10.31 14.65
N LYS A 86 -5.81 9.20 14.02
CA LYS A 86 -6.39 9.19 12.66
C LYS A 86 -7.69 9.99 12.50
N PRO A 87 -8.62 10.04 13.46
CA PRO A 87 -9.76 10.95 13.38
C PRO A 87 -9.32 12.42 13.28
N LEU A 88 -8.33 12.82 14.07
CA LEU A 88 -7.81 14.19 14.09
C LEU A 88 -7.07 14.51 12.78
N GLU A 89 -6.25 13.60 12.27
CA GLU A 89 -5.60 13.76 10.96
C GLU A 89 -6.61 13.91 9.82
N SER A 90 -7.66 13.09 9.84
CA SER A 90 -8.72 13.11 8.82
C SER A 90 -9.52 14.42 8.88
N ALA A 91 -9.89 14.85 10.09
CA ALA A 91 -10.60 16.10 10.32
C ALA A 91 -9.73 17.33 9.97
N ALA A 92 -8.45 17.33 10.34
CA ALA A 92 -7.51 18.40 10.01
C ALA A 92 -7.33 18.54 8.49
N THR A 93 -7.29 17.42 7.76
CA THR A 93 -7.24 17.43 6.29
C THR A 93 -8.50 18.06 5.70
N ALA A 94 -9.69 17.71 6.23
CA ALA A 94 -10.95 18.32 5.81
C ALA A 94 -10.97 19.84 6.08
N ALA A 95 -10.52 20.25 7.28
CA ALA A 95 -10.49 21.65 7.69
C ALA A 95 -9.51 22.48 6.85
N ARG A 96 -8.30 21.95 6.57
CA ARG A 96 -7.30 22.63 5.72
C ARG A 96 -7.81 22.86 4.30
N LYS A 97 -8.49 21.88 3.70
CA LYS A 97 -9.09 22.03 2.37
C LYS A 97 -10.22 23.07 2.34
N ARG A 98 -11.03 23.12 3.39
CA ARG A 98 -12.06 24.16 3.52
C ARG A 98 -11.48 25.56 3.74
N ALA A 99 -10.33 25.66 4.39
CA ALA A 99 -9.63 26.92 4.64
C ALA A 99 -8.82 27.40 3.43
N SER A 100 -8.49 26.53 2.48
CA SER A 100 -7.92 26.96 1.20
C SER A 100 -9.02 27.54 0.31
N ASP A 101 -8.77 28.68 -0.33
CA ASP A 101 -9.68 29.28 -1.34
C ASP A 101 -9.83 28.42 -2.62
N ALA A 102 -9.16 27.27 -2.68
CA ALA A 102 -9.29 26.33 -3.77
C ALA A 102 -10.66 25.61 -3.71
N PRO A 103 -11.37 25.49 -4.85
CA PRO A 103 -12.63 24.77 -4.90
C PRO A 103 -12.43 23.31 -4.50
N THR A 104 -12.93 22.93 -3.32
CA THR A 104 -12.93 21.54 -2.87
C THR A 104 -14.13 20.82 -3.48
N SER A 105 -13.89 19.71 -4.18
CA SER A 105 -14.97 18.93 -4.77
C SER A 105 -15.85 18.28 -3.70
N ALA A 106 -17.13 18.03 -4.02
CA ALA A 106 -18.02 17.30 -3.13
C ALA A 106 -17.46 15.90 -2.78
N ALA A 107 -16.79 15.25 -3.72
CA ALA A 107 -16.14 13.95 -3.51
C ALA A 107 -15.01 14.04 -2.46
N GLU A 108 -14.13 15.03 -2.54
CA GLU A 108 -13.08 15.17 -1.51
C GLU A 108 -13.66 15.41 -0.11
N THR A 109 -14.75 16.18 -0.02
CA THR A 109 -15.47 16.38 1.25
C THR A 109 -16.06 15.07 1.77
N ILE A 110 -16.76 14.30 0.93
CA ILE A 110 -17.34 13.01 1.29
C ILE A 110 -16.23 12.03 1.73
N ARG A 111 -15.10 12.02 1.02
CA ARG A 111 -13.94 11.19 1.38
C ARG A 111 -13.44 11.52 2.78
N ALA A 112 -13.21 12.79 3.06
CA ALA A 112 -12.65 13.23 4.34
C ALA A 112 -13.62 12.99 5.51
N LEU A 113 -14.91 13.31 5.32
CA LEU A 113 -15.94 13.06 6.33
C LEU A 113 -16.16 11.57 6.57
N GLY A 114 -16.22 10.77 5.51
CA GLY A 114 -16.36 9.31 5.58
C GLY A 114 -15.23 8.68 6.39
N MET A 115 -13.98 9.05 6.11
CA MET A 115 -12.83 8.55 6.87
C MET A 115 -12.82 9.04 8.32
N THR A 116 -13.24 10.28 8.57
CA THR A 116 -13.38 10.81 9.94
C THR A 116 -14.42 10.01 10.73
N CYS A 117 -15.60 9.79 10.14
CA CYS A 117 -16.65 8.96 10.74
C CYS A 117 -16.16 7.52 10.97
N TYR A 118 -15.47 6.92 9.99
CA TYR A 118 -14.92 5.58 10.12
C TYR A 118 -14.08 5.44 11.39
N PHE A 119 -13.06 6.28 11.54
CA PHE A 119 -12.17 6.21 12.68
C PHE A 119 -12.85 6.62 13.99
N ALA A 120 -13.68 7.68 13.99
CA ALA A 120 -14.37 8.12 15.20
C ALA A 120 -15.27 7.02 15.78
N PHE A 121 -16.10 6.38 14.94
CA PHE A 121 -16.96 5.29 15.38
C PHE A 121 -16.17 4.02 15.72
N ASP A 122 -15.01 3.76 15.09
CA ASP A 122 -14.15 2.64 15.44
C ASP A 122 -13.62 2.76 16.88
N HIS A 123 -13.30 3.99 17.33
CA HIS A 123 -12.91 4.27 18.71
C HIS A 123 -14.08 4.16 19.68
N LEU A 124 -15.30 4.54 19.29
CA LEU A 124 -16.48 4.32 20.12
C LEU A 124 -16.75 2.82 20.32
N VAL A 125 -16.54 1.99 19.29
CA VAL A 125 -16.60 0.53 19.43
C VAL A 125 -15.53 0.02 20.39
N TRP A 126 -14.31 0.55 20.30
CA TRP A 126 -13.22 0.20 21.22
C TRP A 126 -13.56 0.56 22.67
N ALA A 127 -14.04 1.78 22.92
CA ALA A 127 -14.46 2.24 24.23
C ALA A 127 -15.63 1.40 24.79
N CYS A 128 -16.61 1.05 23.98
CA CYS A 128 -17.68 0.15 24.41
C CYS A 128 -17.14 -1.24 24.78
N ALA A 129 -16.17 -1.77 24.01
CA ALA A 129 -15.58 -3.08 24.30
C ALA A 129 -14.69 -3.08 25.55
N SER A 130 -14.15 -1.95 25.97
CA SER A 130 -13.41 -1.80 27.23
C SER A 130 -14.31 -1.57 28.45
N GLY A 131 -15.64 -1.55 28.26
CA GLY A 131 -16.63 -1.39 29.34
C GLY A 131 -17.21 0.01 29.50
N ALA A 132 -16.78 1.01 28.70
CA ALA A 132 -17.22 2.40 28.85
C ALA A 132 -18.71 2.63 28.54
N CYS A 133 -19.35 1.73 27.80
CA CYS A 133 -20.75 1.87 27.40
C CYS A 133 -21.76 1.21 28.37
N GLY A 134 -21.30 0.60 29.46
CA GLY A 134 -22.15 -0.17 30.38
C GLY A 134 -22.67 -1.48 29.77
N THR A 135 -23.11 -2.42 30.62
CA THR A 135 -23.45 -3.81 30.26
C THR A 135 -24.78 -3.98 29.49
N GLY A 136 -25.59 -2.93 29.35
CA GLY A 136 -26.88 -2.97 28.63
C GLY A 136 -26.89 -2.40 27.22
N LYS A 137 -25.72 -2.01 26.65
CA LYS A 137 -25.63 -1.32 25.36
C LYS A 137 -24.85 -2.09 24.29
N GLU A 138 -24.94 -3.43 24.28
CA GLU A 138 -24.37 -4.25 23.18
C GLU A 138 -24.89 -3.80 21.80
N ASP A 139 -26.15 -3.40 21.78
CA ASP A 139 -26.83 -2.75 20.66
C ASP A 139 -26.11 -1.50 20.13
N ALA A 140 -25.61 -0.65 21.03
CA ALA A 140 -24.91 0.58 20.65
C ALA A 140 -23.57 0.25 19.99
N ARG A 141 -22.84 -0.75 20.50
CA ARG A 141 -21.59 -1.23 19.88
C ARG A 141 -21.83 -1.70 18.44
N GLY A 142 -22.89 -2.47 18.21
CA GLY A 142 -23.28 -2.91 16.86
C GLY A 142 -23.68 -1.76 15.93
N ARG A 143 -24.35 -0.72 16.45
CA ARG A 143 -24.68 0.49 15.69
C ARG A 143 -23.44 1.29 15.31
N PHE A 144 -22.53 1.55 16.26
CA PHE A 144 -21.27 2.24 16.00
C PHE A 144 -20.40 1.48 15.00
N GLN A 145 -20.33 0.14 15.10
CA GLN A 145 -19.58 -0.66 14.15
C GLN A 145 -20.14 -0.53 12.72
N ARG A 146 -21.47 -0.52 12.56
CA ARG A 146 -22.12 -0.29 11.26
C ARG A 146 -21.88 1.12 10.73
N LEU A 147 -21.99 2.15 11.57
CA LEU A 147 -21.70 3.54 11.19
C LEU A 147 -20.24 3.72 10.76
N SER A 148 -19.32 3.08 11.47
CA SER A 148 -17.90 3.03 11.11
C SER A 148 -17.72 2.44 9.70
N TYR A 149 -18.33 1.29 9.40
CA TYR A 149 -18.23 0.68 8.07
C TYR A 149 -18.90 1.51 6.97
N TRP A 150 -20.00 2.20 7.24
CA TRP A 150 -20.58 3.13 6.28
C TRP A 150 -19.65 4.32 5.98
N GLY A 151 -19.04 4.91 7.01
CA GLY A 151 -18.03 5.94 6.84
C GLY A 151 -16.85 5.45 5.98
N TRP A 152 -16.39 4.22 6.24
CA TRP A 152 -15.31 3.62 5.46
C TRP A 152 -15.71 3.38 4.01
N PHE A 153 -16.93 2.87 3.78
CA PHE A 153 -17.46 2.67 2.44
C PHE A 153 -17.54 3.98 1.66
N PHE A 154 -18.20 5.02 2.19
CA PHE A 154 -18.33 6.31 1.50
C PHE A 154 -16.96 6.97 1.28
N GLY A 155 -16.05 6.85 2.25
CA GLY A 155 -14.67 7.31 2.12
C GLY A 155 -13.93 6.66 0.95
N SER A 156 -14.08 5.35 0.81
CA SER A 156 -13.44 4.54 -0.23
C SER A 156 -14.09 4.73 -1.60
N ALA A 157 -15.42 4.73 -1.67
CA ALA A 157 -16.18 4.95 -2.91
C ALA A 157 -15.90 6.33 -3.50
N SER A 158 -15.80 7.36 -2.65
CA SER A 158 -15.41 8.68 -3.11
C SER A 158 -13.93 8.76 -3.53
N GLY A 159 -13.05 7.98 -2.90
CA GLY A 159 -11.67 7.84 -3.35
C GLY A 159 -11.58 7.19 -4.72
N LEU A 160 -12.35 6.14 -4.95
CA LEU A 160 -12.46 5.47 -6.23
C LEU A 160 -12.89 6.44 -7.34
N PHE A 161 -13.89 7.29 -7.07
CA PHE A 161 -14.32 8.32 -8.01
C PHE A 161 -13.20 9.32 -8.32
N LEU A 162 -12.48 9.81 -7.30
CA LEU A 162 -11.37 10.75 -7.49
C LEU A 162 -10.22 10.13 -8.28
N ASP A 163 -9.81 8.90 -7.94
CA ASP A 163 -8.74 8.21 -8.64
C ASP A 163 -9.13 7.88 -10.09
N THR A 164 -10.41 7.60 -10.36
CA THR A 164 -10.90 7.40 -11.73
C THR A 164 -10.78 8.67 -12.57
N ASN A 165 -11.19 9.81 -12.00
CA ASN A 165 -11.08 11.10 -12.69
C ASN A 165 -9.62 11.50 -12.91
N GLU A 166 -8.76 11.31 -11.90
CA GLU A 166 -7.33 11.59 -12.03
C GLU A 166 -6.67 10.64 -13.04
N LEU A 167 -7.07 9.37 -13.07
CA LEU A 167 -6.54 8.42 -14.05
C LEU A 167 -6.92 8.81 -15.47
N ASN A 168 -8.18 9.21 -15.72
CA ASN A 168 -8.61 9.68 -17.04
C ASN A 168 -7.80 10.90 -17.48
N ALA A 169 -7.63 11.89 -16.61
CA ALA A 169 -6.81 13.08 -16.92
C ALA A 169 -5.35 12.70 -17.20
N LEU A 170 -4.78 11.75 -16.46
CA LEU A 170 -3.42 11.27 -16.70
C LEU A 170 -3.30 10.49 -18.00
N LEU A 171 -4.31 9.68 -18.36
CA LEU A 171 -4.33 8.94 -19.61
C LEU A 171 -4.39 9.90 -20.81
N ASP A 172 -5.15 10.99 -20.72
CA ASP A 172 -5.17 12.02 -21.76
C ASP A 172 -3.79 12.69 -21.92
N VAL A 173 -3.16 13.12 -20.82
CA VAL A 173 -1.80 13.70 -20.84
C VAL A 173 -0.75 12.71 -21.34
N MET A 174 -0.85 11.43 -20.97
CA MET A 174 0.07 10.41 -21.44
C MET A 174 -0.13 10.11 -22.93
N ARG A 175 -1.38 10.11 -23.42
CA ARG A 175 -1.67 9.97 -24.86
C ARG A 175 -1.12 11.15 -25.65
N GLU A 176 -1.32 12.38 -25.17
CA GLU A 176 -0.75 13.59 -25.78
C GLU A 176 0.78 13.54 -25.86
N LYS A 177 1.41 12.87 -24.90
CA LYS A 177 2.86 12.65 -24.84
C LYS A 177 3.33 11.36 -25.54
N GLY A 178 2.51 10.77 -26.41
CA GLY A 178 2.91 9.62 -27.25
C GLY A 178 3.10 8.29 -26.50
N PHE A 179 2.64 8.16 -25.25
CA PHE A 179 2.71 6.88 -24.55
C PHE A 179 1.73 5.88 -25.19
N GLY A 180 2.25 4.77 -25.72
CA GLY A 180 1.44 3.71 -26.32
C GLY A 180 1.28 3.80 -27.85
N GLU A 181 2.04 4.67 -28.52
CA GLU A 181 2.22 4.62 -29.98
C GLU A 181 3.12 3.45 -30.41
N ASP A 182 2.76 2.23 -29.99
CA ASP A 182 3.33 1.01 -30.55
C ASP A 182 2.45 0.64 -31.77
N GLY A 183 2.68 1.29 -32.91
CA GLY A 183 2.32 0.77 -34.24
C GLY A 183 0.92 1.07 -34.82
N ASN A 184 0.08 1.92 -34.20
CA ASN A 184 -1.21 2.32 -34.80
C ASN A 184 -1.60 3.76 -34.43
N ALA A 185 -0.75 4.73 -34.75
CA ALA A 185 -1.13 6.14 -34.73
C ALA A 185 -2.25 6.40 -35.77
N PRO A 186 -3.24 7.25 -35.49
CA PRO A 186 -4.18 7.69 -36.52
C PRO A 186 -3.37 8.39 -37.61
N LYS A 187 -3.31 7.77 -38.80
CA LYS A 187 -2.72 8.39 -39.99
C LYS A 187 -3.32 9.79 -40.15
N THR A 188 -2.50 10.82 -40.06
CA THR A 188 -2.87 12.13 -40.59
C THR A 188 -3.19 11.94 -42.08
N ARG A 189 -4.00 12.86 -42.63
CA ARG A 189 -4.53 12.75 -44.01
C ARG A 189 -3.44 12.68 -45.09
N ASP A 190 -2.18 12.88 -44.70
CA ASP A 190 -0.99 12.96 -45.55
C ASP A 190 0.03 11.82 -45.32
N GLY A 191 -0.38 10.71 -44.68
CA GLY A 191 0.34 9.43 -44.78
C GLY A 191 1.71 9.32 -44.12
N GLU A 192 2.15 10.32 -43.37
CA GLU A 192 3.43 10.32 -42.67
C GLU A 192 3.26 9.85 -41.20
N ASN A 193 4.07 8.88 -40.79
CA ASN A 193 4.13 8.39 -39.41
C ASN A 193 4.97 9.38 -38.57
N THR A 194 4.46 10.58 -38.34
CA THR A 194 5.07 11.50 -37.37
C THR A 194 4.52 11.15 -35.99
N SER A 195 5.23 10.28 -35.27
CA SER A 195 5.13 10.31 -33.82
C SER A 195 5.78 11.63 -33.39
N PRO A 196 5.06 12.55 -32.71
CA PRO A 196 5.64 13.82 -32.25
C PRO A 196 6.84 13.64 -31.29
N PHE A 197 7.13 12.41 -30.89
CA PHE A 197 8.16 12.05 -29.92
C PHE A 197 9.45 11.51 -30.56
N VAL A 198 9.36 10.81 -31.70
CA VAL A 198 10.55 10.17 -32.32
C VAL A 198 11.39 11.20 -33.08
N ASP A 199 10.76 12.15 -33.76
CA ASP A 199 11.46 13.18 -34.54
C ASP A 199 11.86 14.41 -33.70
N ALA A 200 11.31 14.56 -32.49
CA ALA A 200 11.58 15.71 -31.63
C ALA A 200 12.82 15.54 -30.73
N ASP A 201 13.39 14.33 -30.64
CA ASP A 201 14.58 14.10 -29.81
C ASP A 201 15.89 14.35 -30.59
N GLU A 202 15.90 14.34 -31.92
CA GLU A 202 17.12 14.51 -32.73
C GLU A 202 17.84 15.86 -32.49
N ASP A 203 17.08 16.91 -32.17
CA ASP A 203 17.59 18.27 -31.96
C ASP A 203 17.69 18.71 -30.47
N LEU A 204 17.36 17.84 -29.50
CA LEU A 204 17.43 18.19 -28.06
C LEU A 204 18.85 18.03 -27.50
N ASP A 205 19.28 19.00 -26.72
CA ASP A 205 20.51 18.89 -25.94
C ASP A 205 20.38 17.84 -24.82
N ALA A 206 21.51 17.48 -24.21
CA ALA A 206 21.56 16.43 -23.18
C ALA A 206 20.72 16.79 -21.94
N ASP A 207 20.60 18.07 -21.61
CA ASP A 207 19.89 18.55 -20.43
C ASP A 207 18.37 18.51 -20.66
N GLU A 208 17.93 18.88 -21.86
CA GLU A 208 16.53 18.82 -22.30
C GLU A 208 16.02 17.37 -22.38
N ARG A 209 16.84 16.44 -22.89
CA ARG A 209 16.54 15.00 -22.88
C ARG A 209 16.38 14.47 -21.45
N GLU A 210 17.30 14.81 -20.55
CA GLU A 210 17.23 14.38 -19.15
C GLU A 210 15.98 14.97 -18.45
N ALA A 211 15.64 16.23 -18.70
CA ALA A 211 14.44 16.87 -18.16
C ALA A 211 13.16 16.16 -18.63
N ARG A 212 13.08 15.80 -19.92
CA ARG A 212 11.97 15.06 -20.51
C ARG A 212 11.85 13.65 -19.94
N GLU A 213 12.96 12.92 -19.79
CA GLU A 213 12.98 11.60 -19.16
C GLU A 213 12.49 11.64 -17.72
N ARG A 214 12.92 12.63 -16.92
CA ARG A 214 12.45 12.84 -15.55
C ARG A 214 10.96 13.13 -15.51
N GLU A 215 10.44 13.91 -16.45
CA GLU A 215 9.01 14.21 -16.55
C GLU A 215 8.18 12.96 -16.91
N VAL A 216 8.64 12.18 -17.89
CA VAL A 216 8.06 10.88 -18.28
C VAL A 216 8.06 9.91 -17.10
N GLU A 217 9.15 9.83 -16.35
CA GLU A 217 9.24 8.98 -15.17
C GLU A 217 8.30 9.45 -14.06
N ALA A 218 8.18 10.76 -13.85
CA ALA A 218 7.24 11.35 -12.90
C ALA A 218 5.78 11.03 -13.26
N LEU A 219 5.42 11.13 -14.55
CA LEU A 219 4.11 10.73 -15.05
C LEU A 219 3.84 9.24 -14.82
N ARG A 220 4.78 8.36 -15.17
CA ARG A 220 4.67 6.91 -14.90
C ARG A 220 4.53 6.61 -13.41
N LYS A 221 5.26 7.31 -12.54
CA LYS A 221 5.15 7.17 -11.07
C LYS A 221 3.77 7.62 -10.59
N ARG A 222 3.26 8.75 -11.09
CA ARG A 222 1.92 9.26 -10.74
C ARG A 222 0.81 8.33 -11.22
N ALA A 223 0.86 7.87 -12.46
CA ALA A 223 -0.11 6.92 -13.02
C ALA A 223 -0.15 5.60 -12.22
N ARG A 224 1.02 5.03 -11.89
CA ARG A 224 1.11 3.84 -11.01
C ARG A 224 0.48 4.09 -9.65
N LYS A 225 0.74 5.25 -9.04
CA LYS A 225 0.17 5.61 -7.74
C LYS A 225 -1.36 5.70 -7.80
N VAL A 226 -1.90 6.39 -8.80
CA VAL A 226 -3.36 6.54 -8.99
C VAL A 226 -4.00 5.19 -9.28
N PHE A 227 -3.38 4.34 -10.11
CA PHE A 227 -3.86 2.99 -10.40
C PHE A 227 -3.90 2.09 -9.16
N VAL A 228 -2.86 2.13 -8.32
CA VAL A 228 -2.86 1.43 -7.02
C VAL A 228 -3.96 2.01 -6.11
N GLY A 229 -4.16 3.32 -6.12
CA GLY A 229 -5.27 4.00 -5.44
C GLY A 229 -6.62 3.43 -5.89
N LEU A 230 -6.86 3.34 -7.20
CA LEU A 230 -8.08 2.81 -7.80
C LEU A 230 -8.38 1.39 -7.32
N ILE A 231 -7.39 0.50 -7.38
CA ILE A 231 -7.51 -0.90 -6.95
C ILE A 231 -7.80 -0.96 -5.45
N THR A 232 -7.04 -0.21 -4.64
CA THR A 232 -7.17 -0.25 -3.18
C THR A 232 -8.48 0.35 -2.70
N ASN A 233 -8.92 1.49 -3.24
CA ASN A 233 -10.21 2.11 -2.92
C ASN A 233 -11.38 1.22 -3.35
N SER A 234 -11.29 0.55 -4.52
CA SER A 234 -12.28 -0.44 -4.96
C SER A 234 -12.39 -1.61 -3.98
N ALA A 235 -11.25 -2.23 -3.67
CA ALA A 235 -11.20 -3.35 -2.74
C ALA A 235 -11.66 -2.96 -1.33
N GLN A 236 -11.31 -1.75 -0.85
CA GLN A 236 -11.78 -1.21 0.43
C GLN A 236 -13.29 -1.00 0.46
N ALA A 237 -13.87 -0.43 -0.60
CA ALA A 237 -15.32 -0.23 -0.70
C ALA A 237 -16.07 -1.58 -0.68
N ILE A 238 -15.60 -2.56 -1.45
CA ILE A 238 -16.17 -3.92 -1.46
C ILE A 238 -16.05 -4.58 -0.09
N LEU A 239 -14.89 -4.46 0.55
CA LEU A 239 -14.66 -5.04 1.88
C LEU A 239 -15.58 -4.41 2.94
N ALA A 240 -15.75 -3.09 2.91
CA ALA A 240 -16.66 -2.38 3.81
C ALA A 240 -18.12 -2.86 3.63
N LEU A 241 -18.59 -3.00 2.39
CA LEU A 241 -19.93 -3.53 2.10
C LEU A 241 -20.10 -5.00 2.51
N ALA A 242 -19.05 -5.82 2.36
CA ALA A 242 -19.07 -7.21 2.78
C ALA A 242 -19.16 -7.34 4.31
N LEU A 243 -18.48 -6.46 5.05
CA LEU A 243 -18.57 -6.38 6.51
C LEU A 243 -19.91 -5.81 7.01
N LEU A 244 -20.59 -4.99 6.19
CA LEU A 244 -21.97 -4.57 6.39
C LEU A 244 -23.01 -5.62 5.98
N GLU A 245 -22.56 -6.78 5.49
CA GLU A 245 -23.41 -7.88 5.00
C GLU A 245 -24.32 -7.46 3.82
N LYS A 246 -23.93 -6.40 3.09
CA LYS A 246 -24.62 -5.94 1.88
C LYS A 246 -24.18 -6.68 0.63
N VAL A 247 -22.95 -7.23 0.64
CA VAL A 247 -22.45 -8.13 -0.39
C VAL A 247 -22.30 -9.52 0.20
N LYS A 248 -23.01 -10.50 -0.38
CA LYS A 248 -22.92 -11.90 0.05
C LYS A 248 -21.53 -12.45 -0.29
N MET A 249 -20.69 -12.58 0.72
CA MET A 249 -19.33 -13.06 0.59
C MET A 249 -18.98 -13.96 1.78
N SER A 250 -18.34 -15.10 1.54
CA SER A 250 -17.90 -15.97 2.63
C SER A 250 -16.86 -15.25 3.49
N LYS A 251 -16.82 -15.55 4.79
CA LYS A 251 -15.85 -14.94 5.71
C LYS A 251 -14.41 -15.25 5.28
N ARG A 252 -14.15 -16.39 4.62
CA ARG A 252 -12.87 -16.68 3.97
C ARG A 252 -12.50 -15.67 2.89
N LYS A 253 -13.41 -15.33 1.98
CA LYS A 253 -13.18 -14.33 0.92
C LYS A 253 -12.97 -12.93 1.51
N ILE A 254 -13.72 -12.58 2.55
CA ILE A 254 -13.53 -11.32 3.31
C ILE A 254 -12.12 -11.28 3.92
N GLY A 255 -11.69 -12.37 4.55
CA GLY A 255 -10.33 -12.52 5.07
C GLY A 255 -9.26 -12.40 3.97
N ALA A 256 -9.44 -13.08 2.84
CA ALA A 256 -8.51 -12.97 1.70
C ALA A 256 -8.38 -11.54 1.17
N LEU A 257 -9.50 -10.84 0.99
CA LEU A 257 -9.51 -9.45 0.54
C LEU A 257 -8.85 -8.51 1.55
N GLY A 258 -9.11 -8.71 2.84
CA GLY A 258 -8.46 -7.94 3.90
C GLY A 258 -6.96 -8.20 4.02
N MET A 259 -6.50 -9.44 3.79
CA MET A 259 -5.07 -9.75 3.70
C MET A 259 -4.42 -9.03 2.53
N PHE A 260 -5.04 -9.09 1.35
CA PHE A 260 -4.55 -8.40 0.15
C PHE A 260 -4.37 -6.90 0.41
N LEU A 261 -5.41 -6.23 0.92
CA LEU A 261 -5.35 -4.80 1.25
C LEU A 261 -4.28 -4.47 2.30
N SER A 262 -4.11 -5.35 3.30
CA SER A 262 -3.10 -5.15 4.34
C SER A 262 -1.69 -5.31 3.76
N ALA A 263 -1.48 -6.30 2.88
CA ALA A 263 -0.21 -6.53 2.20
C ALA A 263 0.19 -5.35 1.30
N VAL A 264 -0.76 -4.80 0.53
CA VAL A 264 -0.51 -3.60 -0.30
C VAL A 264 -0.10 -2.41 0.57
N ASN A 265 -0.79 -2.18 1.69
CA ASN A 265 -0.43 -1.11 2.62
C ASN A 265 0.95 -1.32 3.27
N ILE A 266 1.27 -2.54 3.68
CA ILE A 266 2.60 -2.89 4.20
C ILE A 266 3.67 -2.61 3.15
N ALA A 267 3.47 -3.08 1.91
CA ALA A 267 4.41 -2.87 0.81
C ALA A 267 4.63 -1.39 0.51
N SER A 268 3.58 -0.55 0.60
CA SER A 268 3.69 0.90 0.39
C SER A 268 4.50 1.64 1.47
N MET A 269 4.71 1.00 2.63
CA MET A 269 5.44 1.56 3.77
C MET A 269 6.86 1.00 3.90
N LEU A 270 7.21 -0.06 3.16
CA LEU A 270 8.56 -0.60 3.18
C LEU A 270 9.50 0.37 2.46
N PRO A 271 10.70 0.61 3.02
CA PRO A 271 11.70 1.41 2.33
C PRO A 271 12.07 0.74 1.00
N ALA A 272 12.37 1.56 -0.02
CA ALA A 272 12.87 1.05 -1.28
C ALA A 272 14.13 0.19 -1.01
N PRO A 273 14.28 -0.97 -1.66
CA PRO A 273 15.50 -1.76 -1.52
C PRO A 273 16.69 -0.86 -1.89
N ALA A 274 17.67 -0.76 -0.98
CA ALA A 274 18.90 -0.04 -1.27
C ALA A 274 19.47 -0.62 -2.56
N ALA A 275 19.69 0.23 -3.58
CA ALA A 275 20.40 -0.17 -4.78
C ALA A 275 21.72 -0.81 -4.33
N GLU A 276 21.99 -2.05 -4.74
CA GLU A 276 23.26 -2.67 -4.48
C GLU A 276 24.35 -1.75 -5.03
N ALA A 277 25.20 -1.22 -4.14
CA ALA A 277 26.35 -0.44 -4.55
C ALA A 277 27.14 -1.28 -5.56
N PRO A 278 27.53 -0.73 -6.73
CA PRO A 278 28.28 -1.47 -7.73
C PRO A 278 29.50 -2.07 -7.05
N GLY A 279 29.57 -3.40 -7.07
CA GLY A 279 30.57 -4.18 -6.37
C GLY A 279 31.96 -3.67 -6.74
N LYS A 280 32.77 -3.39 -5.71
CA LYS A 280 34.20 -3.11 -5.84
C LYS A 280 34.81 -4.16 -6.77
N THR A 281 35.18 -3.74 -7.97
CA THR A 281 35.98 -4.50 -8.91
C THR A 281 37.23 -4.92 -8.15
N LYS A 282 37.38 -6.22 -7.87
CA LYS A 282 38.65 -6.77 -7.42
C LYS A 282 39.64 -6.56 -8.57
N THR A 283 40.52 -5.59 -8.42
CA THR A 283 41.75 -5.53 -9.20
C THR A 283 42.52 -6.82 -8.94
N ALA A 284 42.72 -7.58 -10.01
CA ALA A 284 43.63 -8.72 -10.07
C ALA A 284 45.08 -8.24 -10.01
#